data_AF-A0A397AMG3-F1
#
_entry.id   AF-A0A397AMG3-F1
#
_cell.length_a   1.000
_cell.length_b   1.000
_cell.length_c   1.000
_cell.angle_alpha   90.00
_cell.angle_beta   90.00
_cell.angle_gamma   90.00
#
_symmetry.space_group_name_H-M   'P 1'
#
loop_
_entity.id
_entity.type
_entity.pdbx_description
1 polymer ?
#
loop_
_entity_poly.entity_id
_entity_poly.type
_entity_poly.pdbx_seq_one_letter_code
_entity_poly.pdbx_strand_id
1 'polypeptide(L)'
;MLHPCPETSATSWSVYRYIKPCASADVFEVDSHLKQLEQMLVDEKGAAVKAESILFGGTRLRCEDLESMLDTLMTKHMGTTFHFRDDVFDAMSEVRQHEQLLCSLEEYIEADLPAKERFLTVNCAHMRTLIVVMMNYLKAQMQSTFDVAAQTDHVLGPYRRNLARAKKTLRNLHHFLVNPSNELDVDAKLAALDAAMAHAHEHDFTFDPTVFNFGREALVDGMQQIVDEWTNVARQVRTFKRIHQGLSPATSPLSINSTS
;
A
#
# COMPACT_ATOMS: atom_id res chain seq x y z
N MET A 1 -58.66 -36.25 -7.75
CA MET A 1 -58.18 -37.40 -8.55
C MET A 1 -58.04 -36.95 -9.98
N LEU A 2 -56.92 -37.31 -10.62
CA LEU A 2 -56.66 -37.49 -12.07
C LEU A 2 -57.41 -36.61 -13.11
N HIS A 3 -56.62 -35.90 -13.93
CA HIS A 3 -56.98 -35.49 -15.30
C HIS A 3 -57.31 -36.71 -16.19
N PRO A 4 -57.95 -36.51 -17.36
CA PRO A 4 -57.13 -36.42 -18.58
C PRO A 4 -57.60 -35.37 -19.61
N CYS A 5 -56.67 -34.89 -20.44
CA CYS A 5 -56.97 -34.29 -21.75
C CYS A 5 -57.25 -35.39 -22.79
N PRO A 6 -57.66 -35.01 -24.01
CA PRO A 6 -57.00 -35.60 -25.17
C PRO A 6 -56.57 -34.58 -26.24
N GLU A 7 -55.67 -35.06 -27.10
CA GLU A 7 -54.96 -34.35 -28.17
C GLU A 7 -55.84 -34.19 -29.44
N THR A 8 -55.51 -33.26 -30.35
CA THR A 8 -55.01 -33.55 -31.72
C THR A 8 -55.04 -32.35 -32.72
N SER A 9 -54.11 -32.40 -33.69
CA SER A 9 -54.15 -31.85 -35.07
C SER A 9 -54.44 -30.36 -35.38
N ALA A 10 -53.35 -29.63 -35.66
CA ALA A 10 -52.97 -29.04 -36.97
C ALA A 10 -53.98 -28.37 -37.94
N THR A 11 -53.46 -27.34 -38.65
CA THR A 11 -53.98 -26.66 -39.89
C THR A 11 -55.26 -25.82 -39.75
N SER A 12 -55.53 -24.79 -40.56
CA SER A 12 -54.72 -23.83 -41.38
C SER A 12 -55.70 -22.80 -42.00
N TRP A 13 -55.26 -21.59 -42.39
CA TRP A 13 -56.06 -20.54 -43.08
C TRP A 13 -57.22 -19.94 -42.23
N SER A 14 -57.79 -18.74 -42.47
CA SER A 14 -57.32 -17.51 -43.14
C SER A 14 -58.27 -16.33 -42.83
N VAL A 15 -57.71 -15.17 -42.48
CA VAL A 15 -58.00 -13.78 -42.94
C VAL A 15 -59.46 -13.21 -43.01
N TYR A 16 -59.56 -11.89 -42.74
CA TYR A 16 -60.69 -10.94 -42.90
C TYR A 16 -61.69 -10.92 -41.72
N ARG A 17 -62.11 -9.76 -41.21
CA ARG A 17 -62.38 -8.40 -41.77
C ARG A 17 -61.99 -7.32 -40.73
N TYR A 18 -61.80 -6.01 -40.96
CA TYR A 18 -61.88 -5.01 -42.05
C TYR A 18 -61.04 -3.78 -41.56
N ILE A 19 -60.76 -2.66 -42.25
CA ILE A 19 -61.12 -2.10 -43.57
C ILE A 19 -59.97 -1.17 -44.07
N LYS A 20 -59.98 -0.81 -45.37
CA LYS A 20 -59.38 0.40 -45.99
C LYS A 20 -60.53 1.04 -46.83
N PRO A 21 -60.55 2.35 -47.21
CA PRO A 21 -59.37 3.15 -47.57
C PRO A 21 -59.38 4.69 -47.30
N CYS A 22 -58.20 5.29 -47.50
CA CYS A 22 -57.88 6.63 -48.08
C CYS A 22 -58.35 7.98 -47.49
N ALA A 23 -57.31 8.82 -47.26
CA ALA A 23 -57.24 10.29 -47.47
C ALA A 23 -58.08 11.20 -46.54
N SER A 24 -57.57 12.35 -46.07
CA SER A 24 -56.29 13.04 -46.30
C SER A 24 -55.95 14.00 -45.15
N ALA A 25 -54.69 14.45 -45.10
CA ALA A 25 -54.22 15.64 -44.40
C ALA A 25 -54.42 15.68 -42.88
N ASP A 26 -53.41 15.18 -42.16
CA ASP A 26 -52.64 16.04 -41.27
C ASP A 26 -51.15 15.70 -41.43
N VAL A 27 -50.41 16.62 -42.05
CA VAL A 27 -48.97 16.46 -42.35
C VAL A 27 -48.20 16.94 -41.13
N PHE A 28 -47.87 16.01 -40.24
CA PHE A 28 -46.93 16.29 -39.15
C PHE A 28 -45.49 16.35 -39.66
N GLU A 29 -44.73 17.31 -39.10
CA GLU A 29 -43.43 17.77 -39.57
C GLU A 29 -42.31 16.71 -39.46
N VAL A 30 -42.26 15.78 -40.40
CA VAL A 30 -41.10 14.92 -40.65
C VAL A 30 -40.37 15.42 -41.89
N ASP A 31 -39.48 16.41 -41.76
CA ASP A 31 -38.50 16.71 -42.81
C ASP A 31 -37.35 17.69 -42.46
N SER A 32 -37.45 18.51 -41.39
CA SER A 32 -36.39 19.51 -41.09
C SER A 32 -35.05 18.87 -40.71
N HIS A 33 -35.07 17.89 -39.80
CA HIS A 33 -33.86 17.22 -39.31
C HIS A 33 -33.24 16.26 -40.33
N LEU A 34 -34.05 15.59 -41.15
CA LEU A 34 -33.56 14.73 -42.23
C LEU A 34 -32.88 15.55 -43.34
N LYS A 35 -33.46 16.69 -43.73
CA LYS A 35 -32.82 17.60 -44.68
C LYS A 35 -31.58 18.29 -44.10
N GLN A 36 -31.54 18.59 -42.80
CA GLN A 36 -30.29 19.03 -42.16
C GLN A 36 -29.19 17.96 -42.22
N LEU A 37 -29.53 16.68 -42.00
CA LEU A 37 -28.58 15.57 -42.12
C LEU A 37 -28.08 15.37 -43.56
N GLU A 38 -28.97 15.41 -44.56
CA GLU A 38 -28.57 15.35 -45.97
C GLU A 38 -27.72 16.56 -46.38
N GLN A 39 -28.05 17.77 -45.91
CA GLN A 39 -27.28 18.98 -46.18
C GLN A 39 -25.88 18.90 -45.56
N MET A 40 -25.75 18.43 -44.33
CA MET A 40 -24.44 18.19 -43.68
C MET A 40 -23.60 17.15 -44.44
N LEU A 41 -24.21 16.05 -44.91
CA LEU A 41 -23.53 15.02 -45.71
C LEU A 41 -23.07 15.51 -47.10
N VAL A 42 -23.67 16.59 -47.62
CA VAL A 42 -23.23 17.23 -48.86
C VAL A 42 -22.09 18.21 -48.61
N ASP A 43 -22.15 18.99 -47.52
CA ASP A 43 -21.07 19.93 -47.13
C ASP A 43 -19.78 19.21 -46.67
N GLU A 44 -19.88 17.99 -46.16
CA GLU A 44 -18.72 17.13 -45.83
C GLU A 44 -17.81 16.82 -47.02
N LYS A 45 -18.26 16.99 -48.27
CA LYS A 45 -17.38 16.84 -49.46
C LYS A 45 -16.37 17.97 -49.66
N GLY A 46 -16.49 19.07 -48.90
CA GLY A 46 -15.58 20.23 -48.98
C GLY A 46 -14.62 20.40 -47.79
N ALA A 47 -14.93 19.82 -46.62
CA ALA A 47 -14.24 20.13 -45.37
C ALA A 47 -13.17 19.07 -45.00
N ALA A 48 -11.94 19.27 -45.48
CA ALA A 48 -10.77 18.48 -45.09
C ALA A 48 -10.28 18.79 -43.66
N VAL A 49 -11.14 18.66 -42.65
CA VAL A 49 -10.77 18.59 -41.23
C VAL A 49 -11.32 17.29 -40.69
N LYS A 50 -10.46 16.25 -40.70
CA LYS A 50 -10.82 14.92 -40.20
C LYS A 50 -11.28 15.03 -38.75
N ALA A 51 -12.56 14.75 -38.50
CA ALA A 51 -13.01 14.42 -37.15
C ALA A 51 -12.21 13.19 -36.68
N GLU A 52 -11.36 13.36 -35.66
CA GLU A 52 -10.85 12.23 -34.90
C GLU A 52 -12.10 11.54 -34.31
N SER A 53 -12.42 10.33 -34.78
CA SER A 53 -13.69 9.67 -34.42
C SER A 53 -13.80 9.48 -32.91
N ILE A 54 -15.02 9.43 -32.38
CA ILE A 54 -15.30 9.41 -30.94
C ILE A 54 -14.57 8.24 -30.21
N LEU A 55 -14.30 7.14 -30.92
CA LEU A 55 -13.50 6.00 -30.44
C LEU A 55 -12.03 6.37 -30.15
N PHE A 56 -11.43 7.26 -30.95
CA PHE A 56 -10.09 7.80 -30.68
C PHE A 56 -10.10 8.76 -29.49
N GLY A 57 -11.15 9.55 -29.30
CA GLY A 57 -11.29 10.45 -28.16
C GLY A 57 -11.22 9.73 -26.82
N GLY A 58 -11.92 8.60 -26.68
CA GLY A 58 -11.90 7.79 -25.45
C GLY A 58 -10.54 7.16 -25.14
N THR A 59 -9.83 6.66 -26.16
CA THR A 59 -8.47 6.11 -25.97
C THR A 59 -7.47 7.21 -25.64
N ARG A 60 -7.55 8.33 -26.35
CA ARG A 60 -6.70 9.49 -26.14
C ARG A 60 -6.83 10.02 -24.71
N LEU A 61 -8.05 10.13 -24.19
CA LEU A 61 -8.30 10.52 -22.80
C LEU A 61 -7.62 9.56 -21.81
N ARG A 62 -7.70 8.24 -22.03
CA ARG A 62 -7.00 7.25 -21.19
C ARG A 62 -5.47 7.38 -21.24
N CYS A 63 -4.91 7.75 -22.38
CA CYS A 63 -3.48 8.06 -22.48
C CYS A 63 -3.13 9.33 -21.69
N GLU A 64 -3.89 10.42 -21.90
CA GLU A 64 -3.69 11.70 -21.22
C GLU A 64 -3.87 11.58 -19.69
N ASP A 65 -4.83 10.77 -19.22
CA ASP A 65 -5.04 10.44 -17.81
C ASP A 65 -3.85 9.66 -17.21
N LEU A 66 -3.35 8.63 -17.91
CA LEU A 66 -2.23 7.82 -17.42
C LEU A 66 -0.90 8.60 -17.45
N GLU A 67 -0.69 9.42 -18.47
CA GLU A 67 0.46 10.33 -18.59
C GLU A 67 0.46 11.35 -17.42
N SER A 68 -0.69 11.96 -17.13
CA SER A 68 -0.89 12.85 -15.97
C SER A 68 -0.66 12.16 -14.61
N MET A 69 -1.11 10.91 -14.46
CA MET A 69 -0.82 10.10 -13.26
C MET A 69 0.68 9.81 -13.11
N LEU A 70 1.37 9.45 -14.20
CA LEU A 70 2.81 9.20 -14.22
C LEU A 70 3.64 10.45 -13.93
N ASP A 71 3.28 11.63 -14.46
CA ASP A 71 3.94 12.90 -14.18
C ASP A 71 3.76 13.34 -12.71
N THR A 72 2.56 13.12 -12.17
CA THR A 72 2.26 13.35 -10.75
C THR A 72 3.10 12.43 -9.86
N LEU A 73 3.21 11.15 -10.23
CA LEU A 73 4.01 10.15 -9.54
C LEU A 73 5.52 10.46 -9.60
N MET A 74 6.02 10.87 -10.77
CA MET A 74 7.40 11.30 -10.96
C MET A 74 7.72 12.52 -10.07
N THR A 75 6.84 13.52 -10.07
CA THR A 75 6.99 14.73 -9.24
C THR A 75 6.99 14.38 -7.75
N LYS A 76 6.06 13.52 -7.30
CA LYS A 76 6.00 12.98 -5.94
C LYS A 76 7.31 12.32 -5.53
N HIS A 77 7.81 11.38 -6.32
CA HIS A 77 9.03 10.63 -5.99
C HIS A 77 10.30 11.48 -6.05
N MET A 78 10.43 12.39 -7.02
CA MET A 78 11.58 13.29 -7.11
C MET A 78 11.61 14.36 -6.00
N GLY A 79 10.44 14.74 -5.47
CA GLY A 79 10.33 15.62 -4.30
C GLY A 79 10.46 14.92 -2.94
N THR A 80 10.50 13.58 -2.91
CA THR A 80 10.57 12.79 -1.68
C THR A 80 12.02 12.48 -1.30
N THR A 81 12.40 12.78 -0.05
CA THR A 81 13.66 12.29 0.53
C THR A 81 13.40 10.92 1.13
N PHE A 82 13.95 9.88 0.51
CA PHE A 82 13.88 8.51 1.04
C PHE A 82 14.95 8.31 2.13
N HIS A 83 14.56 7.74 3.26
CA HIS A 83 15.49 7.45 4.36
C HIS A 83 15.76 5.95 4.49
N PHE A 84 14.72 5.13 4.33
CA PHE A 84 14.79 3.67 4.43
C PHE A 84 14.63 3.03 3.04
N ARG A 85 15.06 1.77 2.91
CA ARG A 85 14.83 1.02 1.66
C ARG A 85 13.36 0.68 1.44
N ASP A 86 12.59 0.58 2.52
CA ASP A 86 11.12 0.41 2.48
C ASP A 86 10.43 1.47 1.63
N ASP A 87 10.63 2.73 1.99
CA ASP A 87 10.08 3.89 1.29
C ASP A 87 10.35 3.82 -0.23
N VAL A 88 11.52 3.32 -0.62
CA VAL A 88 11.94 3.14 -2.02
C VAL A 88 11.29 1.91 -2.67
N PHE A 89 11.17 0.79 -1.96
CA PHE A 89 10.47 -0.41 -2.46
C PHE A 89 8.98 -0.16 -2.67
N ASP A 90 8.34 0.63 -1.81
CA ASP A 90 6.94 1.01 -1.94
C ASP A 90 6.73 1.92 -3.15
N ALA A 91 7.59 2.94 -3.31
CA ALA A 91 7.63 3.77 -4.52
C ALA A 91 7.86 2.95 -5.80
N MET A 92 8.80 2.00 -5.78
CA MET A 92 9.04 1.11 -6.93
C MET A 92 7.85 0.20 -7.22
N SER A 93 7.07 -0.16 -6.20
CA SER A 93 5.85 -0.97 -6.35
C SER A 93 4.70 -0.13 -6.92
N GLU A 94 4.55 1.13 -6.49
CA GLU A 94 3.61 2.11 -7.04
C GLU A 94 3.90 2.37 -8.54
N VAL A 95 5.17 2.56 -8.93
CA VAL A 95 5.57 2.70 -10.34
C VAL A 95 5.26 1.44 -11.16
N ARG A 96 5.48 0.23 -10.61
CA ARG A 96 5.13 -1.03 -11.29
C ARG A 96 3.63 -1.23 -11.50
N GLN A 97 2.78 -0.72 -10.61
CA GLN A 97 1.33 -0.74 -10.82
C GLN A 97 0.94 0.12 -12.03
N HIS A 98 1.57 1.27 -12.21
CA HIS A 98 1.35 2.12 -13.39
C HIS A 98 1.95 1.52 -14.67
N GLU A 99 3.05 0.77 -14.58
CA GLU A 99 3.57 -0.04 -15.69
C GLU A 99 2.57 -1.13 -16.13
N GLN A 100 1.89 -1.80 -15.19
CA GLN A 100 0.83 -2.74 -15.51
C GLN A 100 -0.37 -2.07 -16.19
N LEU A 101 -0.79 -0.88 -15.71
CA LEU A 101 -1.83 -0.08 -16.36
C LEU A 101 -1.45 0.31 -17.79
N LEU A 102 -0.19 0.67 -18.04
CA LEU A 102 0.32 0.94 -19.39
C LEU A 102 0.25 -0.29 -20.28
N CYS A 103 0.70 -1.46 -19.80
CA CYS A 103 0.60 -2.71 -20.58
C CYS A 103 -0.85 -3.05 -20.94
N SER A 104 -1.80 -2.92 -20.00
CA SER A 104 -3.23 -3.14 -20.30
C SER A 104 -3.81 -2.12 -21.28
N LEU A 105 -3.30 -0.87 -21.28
CA LEU A 105 -3.66 0.14 -22.26
C LEU A 105 -3.08 -0.18 -23.65
N GLU A 106 -1.85 -0.68 -23.72
CA GLU A 106 -1.22 -1.13 -24.97
C GLU A 106 -1.96 -2.33 -25.58
N GLU A 107 -2.31 -3.35 -24.78
CA GLU A 107 -3.12 -4.49 -25.22
C GLU A 107 -4.48 -4.06 -25.78
N TYR A 108 -5.14 -3.10 -25.12
CA TYR A 108 -6.40 -2.51 -25.60
C TYR A 108 -6.22 -1.76 -26.93
N ILE A 109 -5.13 -1.00 -27.07
CA ILE A 109 -4.81 -0.26 -28.30
C ILE A 109 -4.47 -1.20 -29.46
N GLU A 110 -3.73 -2.28 -29.21
CA GLU A 110 -3.35 -3.25 -30.23
C GLU A 110 -4.56 -4.00 -30.81
N ALA A 111 -5.55 -4.29 -29.96
CA ALA A 111 -6.72 -5.08 -30.28
C ALA A 111 -7.72 -4.40 -31.23
N ASP A 112 -7.93 -3.07 -31.11
CA ASP A 112 -9.18 -2.46 -31.63
C ASP A 112 -9.03 -1.08 -32.32
N LEU A 113 -7.81 -0.53 -32.52
CA LEU A 113 -7.64 0.84 -33.04
C LEU A 113 -7.01 0.94 -34.45
N PRO A 114 -7.70 1.58 -35.43
CA PRO A 114 -7.17 1.82 -36.78
C PRO A 114 -5.96 2.76 -36.86
N ALA A 115 -5.65 3.51 -35.80
CA ALA A 115 -4.49 4.40 -35.70
C ALA A 115 -3.51 3.99 -34.60
N LYS A 116 -3.51 2.70 -34.21
CA LYS A 116 -2.72 2.16 -33.08
C LYS A 116 -1.23 2.53 -33.13
N GLU A 117 -0.61 2.56 -34.31
CA GLU A 117 0.80 2.92 -34.44
C GLU A 117 1.14 4.28 -33.82
N ARG A 118 0.27 5.30 -33.97
CA ARG A 118 0.50 6.64 -33.41
C ARG A 118 0.49 6.61 -31.88
N PHE A 119 -0.48 5.91 -31.27
CA PHE A 119 -0.58 5.82 -29.82
C PHE A 119 0.53 4.96 -29.22
N LEU A 120 0.85 3.81 -29.81
CA LEU A 120 1.89 2.91 -29.33
C LEU A 120 3.30 3.53 -29.47
N THR A 121 3.63 4.07 -30.64
CA THR A 121 4.99 4.58 -30.91
C THR A 121 5.28 5.97 -30.35
N VAL A 122 4.25 6.74 -29.97
CA VAL A 122 4.41 8.09 -29.38
C VAL A 122 4.01 8.09 -27.91
N ASN A 123 2.72 7.97 -27.58
CA ASN A 123 2.23 8.10 -26.21
C ASN A 123 2.72 6.95 -25.30
N CYS A 124 2.52 5.70 -25.69
CA CYS A 124 2.92 4.56 -24.87
C CYS A 124 4.44 4.44 -24.74
N ALA A 125 5.18 4.70 -25.83
CA ALA A 125 6.64 4.79 -25.81
C ALA A 125 7.16 5.91 -24.88
N HIS A 126 6.49 7.06 -24.84
CA HIS A 126 6.82 8.15 -23.93
C HIS A 126 6.57 7.74 -22.46
N MET A 127 5.37 7.26 -22.15
CA MET A 127 5.02 6.77 -20.80
C MET A 127 5.95 5.65 -20.31
N ARG A 128 6.32 4.69 -21.18
CA ARG A 128 7.30 3.65 -20.85
C ARG A 128 8.70 4.24 -20.59
N THR A 129 9.08 5.31 -21.30
CA THR A 129 10.34 6.03 -21.03
C THR A 129 10.31 6.70 -19.65
N LEU A 130 9.22 7.38 -19.28
CA LEU A 130 9.03 7.97 -17.95
C LEU A 130 9.13 6.92 -16.83
N ILE A 131 8.47 5.77 -17.00
CA ILE A 131 8.55 4.63 -16.06
C ILE A 131 9.99 4.13 -15.90
N VAL A 132 10.72 3.94 -17.00
CA VAL A 132 12.13 3.51 -16.95
C VAL A 132 13.01 4.55 -16.25
N VAL A 133 12.79 5.84 -16.49
CA VAL A 133 13.51 6.93 -15.79
C VAL A 133 13.22 6.91 -14.29
N MET A 134 11.95 6.85 -13.88
CA MET A 134 11.56 6.74 -12.48
C MET A 134 12.16 5.51 -11.79
N MET A 135 12.07 4.34 -12.42
CA MET A 135 12.62 3.10 -11.87
C MET A 135 14.15 3.14 -11.74
N ASN A 136 14.85 3.83 -12.63
CA ASN A 136 16.30 4.00 -12.53
C ASN A 136 16.69 5.03 -11.47
N TYR A 137 15.92 6.11 -11.30
CA TYR A 137 16.06 7.05 -10.18
C TYR A 137 15.88 6.35 -8.83
N LEU A 138 14.81 5.57 -8.65
CA LEU A 138 14.55 4.84 -7.41
C LEU A 138 15.64 3.78 -7.12
N LYS A 139 16.12 3.05 -8.13
CA LYS A 139 17.28 2.14 -7.98
C LYS A 139 18.56 2.87 -7.53
N ALA A 140 18.77 4.12 -7.95
CA ALA A 140 19.90 4.91 -7.46
C ALA A 140 19.69 5.31 -5.99
N GLN A 141 18.47 5.73 -5.61
CA GLN A 141 18.13 6.03 -4.21
C GLN A 141 18.33 4.83 -3.27
N MET A 142 18.05 3.59 -3.70
CA MET A 142 18.34 2.37 -2.92
C MET A 142 19.81 2.22 -2.49
N GLN A 143 20.75 2.82 -3.23
CA GLN A 143 22.18 2.76 -2.90
C GLN A 143 22.57 3.76 -1.80
N SER A 144 21.80 4.84 -1.63
CA SER A 144 22.00 5.88 -0.62
C SER A 144 21.09 5.76 0.61
N THR A 145 20.08 4.90 0.61
CA THR A 145 19.23 4.61 1.77
C THR A 145 19.79 3.52 2.70
N PHE A 146 19.35 3.53 3.95
CA PHE A 146 19.80 2.57 4.96
C PHE A 146 19.46 1.11 4.58
N ASP A 147 20.40 0.20 4.80
CA ASP A 147 20.17 -1.24 4.70
C ASP A 147 19.49 -1.81 5.96
N VAL A 148 19.21 -3.12 5.99
CA VAL A 148 18.53 -3.78 7.11
C VAL A 148 19.24 -3.50 8.44
N ALA A 149 20.57 -3.57 8.48
CA ALA A 149 21.34 -3.40 9.70
C ALA A 149 21.30 -1.94 10.17
N ALA A 150 21.56 -1.00 9.27
CA ALA A 150 21.53 0.43 9.58
C ALA A 150 20.11 0.92 9.95
N GLN A 151 19.06 0.41 9.29
CA GLN A 151 17.67 0.68 9.62
C GLN A 151 17.33 0.12 11.02
N THR A 152 17.71 -1.12 11.31
CA THR A 152 17.52 -1.74 12.63
C THR A 152 18.24 -0.96 13.73
N ASP A 153 19.47 -0.52 13.50
CA ASP A 153 20.25 0.28 14.45
C ASP A 153 19.71 1.71 14.61
N HIS A 154 19.17 2.31 13.54
CA HIS A 154 18.53 3.62 13.58
C HIS A 154 17.24 3.58 14.40
N VAL A 155 16.34 2.63 14.08
CA VAL A 155 15.02 2.48 14.72
C VAL A 155 15.14 1.96 16.16
N LEU A 156 15.94 0.91 16.40
CA LEU A 156 16.05 0.31 17.74
C LEU A 156 17.14 0.92 18.63
N GLY A 157 18.03 1.75 18.06
CA GLY A 157 19.11 2.42 18.77
C GLY A 157 18.68 3.20 20.04
N PRO A 158 17.58 3.99 20.03
CA PRO A 158 17.09 4.68 21.22
C PRO A 158 16.77 3.72 22.38
N TYR A 159 16.01 2.66 22.11
CA TYR A 159 15.60 1.67 23.11
C TYR A 159 16.80 0.92 23.69
N ARG A 160 17.72 0.48 22.83
CA ARG A 160 18.99 -0.16 23.25
C ARG A 160 19.83 0.76 24.16
N ARG A 161 19.86 2.07 23.88
CA ARG A 161 20.57 3.06 24.74
C ARG A 161 19.90 3.22 26.10
N ASN A 162 18.56 3.25 26.17
CA ASN A 162 17.82 3.33 27.44
C ASN A 162 18.04 2.08 28.30
N LEU A 163 17.91 0.90 27.70
CA LEU A 163 18.17 -0.38 28.34
C LEU A 163 19.62 -0.52 28.83
N ALA A 164 20.61 -0.08 28.05
CA ALA A 164 22.01 -0.05 28.46
C ALA A 164 22.27 0.87 29.68
N ARG A 165 21.56 2.01 29.78
CA ARG A 165 21.59 2.89 30.96
C ARG A 165 20.98 2.19 32.18
N ALA A 166 19.82 1.54 32.04
CA ALA A 166 19.19 0.78 33.13
C ALA A 166 20.11 -0.34 33.65
N LYS A 167 20.67 -1.15 32.74
CA LYS A 167 21.69 -2.18 33.06
C LYS A 167 22.94 -1.61 33.73
N LYS A 168 23.35 -0.38 33.43
CA LYS A 168 24.47 0.29 34.12
C LYS A 168 24.09 0.67 35.55
N THR A 169 22.93 1.30 35.77
CA THR A 169 22.43 1.64 37.11
C THR A 169 22.28 0.40 37.99
N LEU A 170 21.75 -0.69 37.43
CA LEU A 170 21.60 -1.97 38.12
C LEU A 170 22.94 -2.60 38.52
N ARG A 171 23.98 -2.54 37.66
CA ARG A 171 25.33 -2.99 38.02
C ARG A 171 25.96 -2.15 39.13
N ASN A 172 25.74 -0.83 39.13
CA ASN A 172 26.21 0.04 40.22
C ASN A 172 25.54 -0.32 41.57
N LEU A 173 24.24 -0.60 41.55
CA LEU A 173 23.50 -1.11 42.71
C LEU A 173 24.08 -2.45 43.20
N HIS A 174 24.30 -3.42 42.32
CA HIS A 174 24.94 -4.69 42.70
C HIS A 174 26.35 -4.51 43.27
N HIS A 175 27.15 -3.57 42.76
CA HIS A 175 28.46 -3.27 43.33
C HIS A 175 28.37 -2.73 44.77
N PHE A 176 27.36 -1.91 45.08
CA PHE A 176 27.14 -1.41 46.44
C PHE A 176 26.81 -2.52 47.45
N LEU A 177 26.11 -3.59 47.05
CA LEU A 177 25.89 -4.76 47.92
C LEU A 177 27.18 -5.50 48.29
N VAL A 178 28.20 -5.44 47.43
CA VAL A 178 29.51 -6.08 47.66
C VAL A 178 30.46 -5.14 48.41
N ASN A 179 30.43 -3.85 48.05
CA ASN A 179 31.28 -2.80 48.58
C ASN A 179 30.42 -1.60 49.02
N PRO A 180 29.85 -1.62 50.24
CA PRO A 180 29.02 -0.53 50.75
C PRO A 180 29.89 0.69 51.09
N SER A 181 29.91 1.68 50.18
CA SER A 181 30.44 3.02 50.44
C SER A 181 29.31 4.04 50.57
N ASN A 182 29.46 5.02 51.46
CA ASN A 182 28.39 5.92 51.93
C ASN A 182 27.88 6.96 50.92
N GLU A 183 28.16 6.84 49.62
CA GLU A 183 27.83 7.86 48.61
C GLU A 183 26.71 7.45 47.63
N LEU A 184 26.23 6.20 47.66
CA LEU A 184 25.17 5.76 46.75
C LEU A 184 23.78 5.84 47.40
N ASP A 185 22.97 6.79 46.94
CA ASP A 185 21.53 6.83 47.22
C ASP A 185 20.82 5.67 46.49
N VAL A 186 20.63 4.56 47.21
CA VAL A 186 20.03 3.33 46.69
C VAL A 186 18.57 3.53 46.27
N ASP A 187 17.78 4.22 47.09
CA ASP A 187 16.35 4.41 46.86
C ASP A 187 16.09 5.29 45.63
N ALA A 188 16.84 6.39 45.45
CA ALA A 188 16.74 7.21 44.24
C ALA A 188 17.13 6.44 42.97
N LYS A 189 18.12 5.53 43.03
CA LYS A 189 18.46 4.68 41.88
C LYS A 189 17.41 3.61 41.59
N LEU A 190 16.75 3.07 42.61
CA LEU A 190 15.65 2.12 42.44
C LEU A 190 14.41 2.79 41.86
N ALA A 191 14.02 3.96 42.37
CA ALA A 191 12.91 4.76 41.83
C ALA A 191 13.16 5.16 40.36
N ALA A 192 14.40 5.55 40.01
CA ALA A 192 14.78 5.85 38.63
C ALA A 192 14.71 4.62 37.71
N LEU A 193 14.97 3.41 38.22
CA LEU A 193 14.80 2.16 37.47
C LEU A 193 13.32 1.81 37.29
N ASP A 194 12.48 1.98 38.32
CA ASP A 194 11.03 1.77 38.20
C ASP A 194 10.40 2.71 37.16
N ALA A 195 10.75 4.01 37.20
CA ALA A 195 10.28 4.99 36.23
C ALA A 195 10.73 4.65 34.79
N ALA A 196 11.97 4.18 34.61
CA ALA A 196 12.47 3.76 33.30
C ALA A 196 11.77 2.48 32.78
N MET A 197 11.40 1.55 33.67
CA MET A 197 10.63 0.36 33.30
C MET A 197 9.18 0.69 32.95
N ALA A 198 8.54 1.62 33.67
CA ALA A 198 7.20 2.10 33.34
C ALA A 198 7.17 2.76 31.95
N HIS A 199 8.08 3.70 31.69
CA HIS A 199 8.24 4.33 30.37
C HIS A 199 8.48 3.30 29.26
N ALA A 200 9.32 2.29 29.48
CA ALA A 200 9.56 1.24 28.49
C ALA A 200 8.29 0.43 28.19
N HIS A 201 7.47 0.14 29.20
CA HIS A 201 6.21 -0.58 29.04
C HIS A 201 5.15 0.24 28.28
N GLU A 202 5.09 1.56 28.52
CA GLU A 202 4.13 2.47 27.91
C GLU A 202 4.50 2.89 26.46
N HIS A 203 5.78 2.96 26.12
CA HIS A 203 6.25 3.55 24.86
C HIS A 203 7.18 2.67 24.01
N ASP A 204 8.00 1.81 24.63
CA ASP A 204 9.00 1.03 23.90
C ASP A 204 8.43 -0.33 23.46
N PHE A 205 7.51 -0.91 24.24
CA PHE A 205 6.91 -2.24 23.96
C PHE A 205 5.73 -2.20 22.99
N THR A 206 5.21 -1.02 22.67
CA THR A 206 4.09 -0.81 21.73
C THR A 206 4.54 -0.60 20.29
N PHE A 207 5.80 -0.91 19.96
CA PHE A 207 6.37 -0.76 18.63
C PHE A 207 5.66 -1.64 17.59
N ASP A 208 5.25 -1.03 16.49
CA ASP A 208 4.63 -1.71 15.36
C ASP A 208 5.66 -1.97 14.24
N PRO A 209 6.14 -3.21 14.07
CA PRO A 209 7.07 -3.58 13.00
C PRO A 209 6.38 -3.72 11.64
N THR A 210 5.04 -3.68 11.55
CA THR A 210 4.30 -3.90 10.29
C THR A 210 4.35 -2.70 9.33
N VAL A 211 4.81 -1.55 9.82
CA VAL A 211 5.08 -0.34 9.01
C VAL A 211 6.29 -0.52 8.07
N PHE A 212 7.06 -1.59 8.23
CA PHE A 212 8.28 -1.88 7.46
C PHE A 212 8.10 -3.15 6.61
N ASN A 213 8.51 -3.11 5.34
CA ASN A 213 8.40 -4.22 4.38
C ASN A 213 9.72 -5.00 4.24
N PHE A 214 10.85 -4.41 4.62
CA PHE A 214 12.22 -4.87 4.46
C PHE A 214 12.96 -4.74 5.79
N GLY A 215 13.68 -5.79 6.20
CA GLY A 215 14.30 -5.83 7.54
C GLY A 215 13.30 -5.96 8.70
N ARG A 216 12.00 -6.09 8.42
CA ARG A 216 10.94 -6.30 9.43
C ARG A 216 11.25 -7.43 10.41
N GLU A 217 11.77 -8.56 9.93
CA GLU A 217 12.15 -9.69 10.80
C GLU A 217 13.26 -9.28 11.79
N ALA A 218 14.29 -8.58 11.34
CA ALA A 218 15.36 -8.06 12.19
C ALA A 218 14.88 -7.00 13.21
N LEU A 219 13.85 -6.21 12.83
CA LEU A 219 13.18 -5.27 13.75
C LEU A 219 12.33 -6.00 14.80
N VAL A 220 11.60 -7.06 14.42
CA VAL A 220 10.84 -7.92 15.34
C VAL A 220 11.76 -8.62 16.32
N ASP A 221 12.78 -9.34 15.83
CA ASP A 221 13.73 -10.09 16.65
C ASP A 221 14.52 -9.15 17.57
N GLY A 222 14.98 -8.02 17.03
CA GLY A 222 15.68 -6.99 17.79
C GLY A 222 14.82 -6.35 18.87
N MET A 223 13.52 -6.17 18.64
CA MET A 223 12.60 -5.66 19.67
C MET A 223 12.27 -6.72 20.72
N GLN A 224 12.02 -7.97 20.32
CA GLN A 224 11.80 -9.07 21.27
C GLN A 224 12.99 -9.25 22.22
N GLN A 225 14.22 -9.17 21.71
CA GLN A 225 15.43 -9.17 22.53
C GLN A 225 15.44 -8.03 23.56
N ILE A 226 15.03 -6.82 23.17
CA ILE A 226 14.94 -5.65 24.07
C ILE A 226 13.89 -5.87 25.17
N VAL A 227 12.72 -6.44 24.83
CA VAL A 227 11.64 -6.79 25.78
C VAL A 227 12.10 -7.85 26.78
N ASP A 228 12.77 -8.91 26.32
CA ASP A 228 13.30 -9.98 27.16
C ASP A 228 14.37 -9.45 28.14
N GLU A 229 15.26 -8.58 27.65
CA GLU A 229 16.30 -7.97 28.47
C GLU A 229 15.73 -6.97 29.49
N TRP A 230 14.69 -6.20 29.16
CA TRP A 230 13.96 -5.38 30.13
C TRP A 230 13.24 -6.24 31.17
N THR A 231 12.65 -7.37 30.77
CA THR A 231 12.02 -8.34 31.69
C THR A 231 13.05 -8.91 32.68
N ASN A 232 14.28 -9.17 32.22
CA ASN A 232 15.39 -9.57 33.06
C ASN A 232 15.83 -8.45 34.03
N VAL A 233 15.92 -7.20 33.57
CA VAL A 233 16.17 -6.03 34.45
C VAL A 233 15.08 -5.93 35.53
N ALA A 234 13.80 -6.04 35.18
CA ALA A 234 12.69 -6.01 36.13
C ALA A 234 12.69 -7.17 37.13
N ARG A 235 13.18 -8.35 36.75
CA ARG A 235 13.44 -9.46 37.68
C ARG A 235 14.58 -9.11 38.65
N GLN A 236 15.70 -8.60 38.15
CA GLN A 236 16.87 -8.26 38.97
C GLN A 236 16.58 -7.10 39.94
N VAL A 237 15.83 -6.06 39.53
CA VAL A 237 15.38 -4.97 40.41
C VAL A 237 14.51 -5.49 41.55
N ARG A 238 13.57 -6.41 41.29
CA ARG A 238 12.76 -7.05 42.34
C ARG A 238 13.61 -7.88 43.31
N THR A 239 14.58 -8.64 42.80
CA THR A 239 15.53 -9.39 43.65
C THR A 239 16.37 -8.45 44.51
N PHE A 240 16.88 -7.36 43.93
CA PHE A 240 17.65 -6.34 44.64
C PHE A 240 16.84 -5.71 45.78
N LYS A 241 15.61 -5.26 45.51
CA LYS A 241 14.70 -4.69 46.51
C LYS A 241 14.49 -5.63 47.70
N ARG A 242 14.28 -6.93 47.45
CA ARG A 242 14.15 -7.93 48.53
C ARG A 242 15.42 -8.04 49.38
N ILE A 243 16.59 -8.16 48.75
CA ILE A 243 17.88 -8.23 49.45
C ILE A 243 18.12 -6.97 50.29
N HIS A 244 17.83 -5.79 49.73
CA HIS A 244 17.98 -4.51 50.43
C HIS A 244 17.05 -4.39 51.66
N GLN A 245 15.84 -4.97 51.57
CA GLN A 245 14.89 -5.09 52.68
C GLN A 245 15.23 -6.22 53.69
N GLY A 246 16.38 -6.90 53.54
CA GLY A 246 16.77 -8.04 54.39
C GLY A 246 15.95 -9.31 54.15
N LEU A 247 15.16 -9.37 53.08
CA LEU A 247 14.34 -10.53 52.72
C LEU A 247 15.14 -11.47 51.82
N SER A 248 15.01 -12.78 52.04
CA SER A 248 15.60 -13.78 51.14
C SER A 248 15.19 -13.53 49.68
N PRO A 249 16.11 -13.73 48.71
CA PRO A 249 15.78 -13.72 47.29
C PRO A 249 14.56 -14.60 47.02
N ALA A 250 13.69 -14.16 46.11
CA ALA A 250 12.62 -15.04 45.66
C ALA A 250 13.27 -16.25 44.96
N THR A 251 12.93 -17.46 45.38
CA THR A 251 13.22 -18.66 44.61
C THR A 251 12.51 -18.52 43.27
N SER A 252 13.28 -18.36 42.19
CA SER A 252 12.73 -18.45 40.84
C SER A 252 11.99 -19.78 40.71
N PRO A 253 10.80 -19.82 40.07
CA PRO A 253 10.20 -21.07 39.66
C PRO A 253 11.10 -21.67 38.57
N LEU A 254 12.01 -22.54 38.98
CA LEU A 254 12.69 -23.46 38.06
C LEU A 254 11.64 -24.42 37.52
N SER A 255 11.72 -24.68 36.22
CA SER A 255 10.79 -25.49 35.46
C SER A 255 10.44 -26.79 36.18
N ILE A 256 9.15 -27.01 36.45
CA ILE A 256 8.68 -28.28 37.01
C ILE A 256 8.98 -29.38 35.99
N ASN A 257 9.73 -30.38 36.46
CA ASN A 257 10.02 -31.66 35.83
C ASN A 257 9.12 -32.06 34.66
N SER A 258 9.70 -32.08 33.45
CA SER A 258 9.38 -33.11 32.48
C SER A 258 10.03 -34.43 32.93
N THR A 259 9.34 -35.20 33.76
CA THR A 259 9.72 -36.57 34.12
C THR A 259 8.57 -37.53 33.83
N SER A 260 8.90 -38.59 33.08
CA SER A 260 8.11 -39.80 32.75
C SER A 260 6.77 -39.58 32.06
#